data_AF-A0A4Q1DC00-F1
#
_entry.id   AF-A0A4Q1DC00-F1
#
_cell.length_a   1.000
_cell.length_b   1.000
_cell.length_c   1.000
_cell.angle_alpha   90.00
_cell.angle_beta   90.00
_cell.angle_gamma   90.00
#
_symmetry.space_group_name_H-M   'P 1'
#
loop_
_entity.id
_entity.type
_entity.pdbx_description
1 polymer ?
#
loop_
_entity_poly.entity_id
_entity_poly.type
_entity_poly.pdbx_seq_one_letter_code
_entity_poly.pdbx_strand_id
1 'polypeptide(L)'
;MIPDKLFKALLHNCPGYETFLKGNSLEPGYKPDFVLKCKDDYIILESENSSSRKTFVGGMMKAAHFLQGTRTGMLIFVIVPKENTSVTAIARHLKSYLKWIEDKTNLRDVYVIAAEHYYDKKEVLMLGDTKFKKIAVRV
;
A
#
# COMPACT_ATOMS: atom_id res chain seq x y z
N MET A 1 -0.30 5.44 15.65
CA MET A 1 -0.75 4.24 14.93
C MET A 1 -2.23 4.38 14.63
N ILE A 2 -2.64 4.19 13.37
CA ILE A 2 -4.06 4.11 13.02
C ILE A 2 -4.54 2.71 13.46
N PRO A 3 -5.53 2.58 14.36
CA PRO A 3 -6.06 1.27 14.72
C PRO A 3 -6.60 0.54 13.49
N ASP A 4 -6.38 -0.76 13.38
CA ASP A 4 -6.79 -1.59 12.24
C ASP A 4 -8.28 -1.40 11.86
N LYS A 5 -9.17 -1.50 12.86
CA LYS A 5 -10.61 -1.27 12.68
C LYS A 5 -10.93 0.14 12.18
N LEU A 6 -10.17 1.15 12.62
CA LEU A 6 -10.32 2.51 12.14
C LEU A 6 -9.86 2.60 10.69
N PHE A 7 -8.67 2.09 10.37
CA PHE A 7 -8.10 2.11 9.02
C PHE A 7 -9.10 1.55 8.01
N LYS A 8 -9.63 0.35 8.26
CA LYS A 8 -10.62 -0.32 7.41
C LYS A 8 -11.93 0.46 7.25
N ALA A 9 -12.26 1.33 8.20
CA ALA A 9 -13.45 2.18 8.17
C ALA A 9 -13.22 3.55 7.51
N LEU A 10 -11.97 3.94 7.26
CA LEU A 10 -11.63 5.21 6.62
C LEU A 10 -12.19 5.26 5.18
N LEU A 11 -12.54 6.46 4.74
CA LEU A 11 -12.98 6.74 3.37
C LEU A 11 -11.77 6.91 2.45
N HIS A 12 -11.02 5.83 2.24
CA HIS A 12 -9.95 5.81 1.25
C HIS A 12 -10.52 6.09 -0.14
N ASN A 13 -9.90 7.00 -0.88
CA ASN A 13 -10.43 7.46 -2.15
C ASN A 13 -9.30 7.70 -3.17
N CYS A 14 -9.55 7.28 -4.40
CA CYS A 14 -8.80 7.65 -5.59
C CYS A 14 -9.80 7.90 -6.72
N PRO A 15 -9.74 9.04 -7.45
CA PRO A 15 -10.68 9.33 -8.53
C PRO A 15 -10.78 8.19 -9.56
N GLY A 16 -12.00 7.71 -9.81
CA GLY A 16 -12.28 6.62 -10.76
C GLY A 16 -12.16 5.21 -10.17
N TYR A 17 -11.73 5.06 -8.91
CA TYR A 17 -11.68 3.79 -8.23
C TYR A 17 -12.84 3.64 -7.23
N GLU A 18 -13.39 2.44 -7.14
CA GLU A 18 -14.39 2.07 -6.15
C GLU A 18 -13.77 1.20 -5.05
N THR A 19 -14.43 1.16 -3.90
CA THR A 19 -14.04 0.22 -2.83
C THR A 19 -14.33 -1.20 -3.26
N PHE A 20 -13.30 -2.03 -3.32
CA PHE A 20 -13.41 -3.45 -3.65
C PHE A 20 -13.42 -4.34 -2.41
N LEU A 21 -12.55 -4.07 -1.44
CA LEU A 21 -12.38 -4.94 -0.26
C LEU A 21 -11.93 -4.16 0.98
N LYS A 22 -12.42 -4.59 2.15
CA LYS A 22 -12.05 -4.06 3.48
C LYS A 22 -11.66 -5.22 4.42
N GLY A 23 -10.37 -5.49 4.59
CA GLY A 23 -9.85 -6.45 5.59
C GLY A 23 -10.26 -7.92 5.40
N ASN A 24 -10.58 -8.35 4.19
CA ASN A 24 -11.00 -9.72 3.85
C ASN A 24 -9.99 -10.44 2.94
N SER A 25 -10.23 -11.72 2.66
CA SER A 25 -9.38 -12.47 1.72
C SER A 25 -9.56 -11.92 0.31
N LEU A 26 -8.46 -11.43 -0.27
CA LEU A 26 -8.40 -11.05 -1.68
C LEU A 26 -8.20 -12.29 -2.55
N GLU A 27 -7.36 -13.22 -2.07
CA GLU A 27 -7.16 -14.57 -2.60
C GLU A 27 -6.63 -15.48 -1.45
N PRO A 28 -6.50 -16.81 -1.64
CA PRO A 28 -6.00 -17.70 -0.59
C PRO A 28 -4.62 -17.25 -0.07
N GLY A 29 -4.51 -17.02 1.24
CA GLY A 29 -3.25 -16.61 1.88
C GLY A 29 -2.94 -15.10 1.81
N TYR A 30 -3.80 -14.31 1.16
CA TYR A 30 -3.65 -12.86 1.08
C TYR A 30 -4.90 -12.10 1.56
N LYS A 31 -4.71 -11.30 2.62
CA LYS A 31 -5.75 -10.51 3.29
C LYS A 31 -5.25 -9.08 3.51
N PRO A 32 -5.28 -8.22 2.47
CA PRO A 32 -4.89 -6.82 2.62
C PRO A 32 -5.88 -6.05 3.50
N ASP A 33 -5.42 -4.95 4.09
CA ASP A 33 -6.28 -4.12 4.92
C ASP A 33 -7.37 -3.43 4.11
N PHE A 34 -7.06 -2.93 2.91
CA PHE A 34 -8.04 -2.30 2.05
C PHE A 34 -7.64 -2.38 0.57
N VAL A 35 -8.64 -2.46 -0.32
CA VAL A 35 -8.42 -2.48 -1.76
C VAL A 35 -9.43 -1.58 -2.47
N LEU A 36 -8.92 -0.69 -3.31
CA LEU A 36 -9.70 0.03 -4.32
C LEU A 36 -9.48 -0.61 -5.70
N LYS A 37 -10.47 -0.53 -6.58
CA LYS A 37 -10.44 -1.14 -7.92
C LYS A 37 -11.02 -0.20 -8.98
N CYS A 38 -10.43 -0.22 -10.17
CA CYS A 38 -10.98 0.37 -11.39
C CYS A 38 -10.72 -0.60 -12.55
N LYS A 39 -11.75 -1.34 -13.01
CA LYS A 39 -11.57 -2.46 -13.97
C LYS A 39 -10.51 -3.44 -13.45
N ASP A 40 -9.46 -3.72 -14.21
CA ASP A 40 -8.38 -4.62 -13.78
C ASP A 40 -7.22 -3.88 -13.08
N ASP A 41 -7.39 -2.60 -12.74
CA ASP A 41 -6.42 -1.80 -11.98
C ASP A 41 -6.80 -1.76 -10.48
N TYR A 42 -5.82 -1.97 -9.61
CA TYR A 42 -6.02 -2.09 -8.17
C TYR A 42 -5.08 -1.19 -7.38
N ILE A 43 -5.61 -0.57 -6.32
CA ILE A 43 -4.81 0.11 -5.30
C ILE A 43 -4.98 -0.69 -4.01
N ILE A 44 -3.89 -1.32 -3.58
CA ILE A 44 -3.85 -2.12 -2.37
C ILE A 44 -3.23 -1.27 -1.26
N LEU A 45 -3.88 -1.23 -0.10
CA LEU A 45 -3.41 -0.53 1.08
C LEU A 45 -3.13 -1.51 2.22
N GLU A 46 -1.96 -1.34 2.84
CA GLU A 46 -1.51 -2.10 4.00
C GLU A 46 -1.09 -1.12 5.10
N SER A 47 -1.70 -1.23 6.28
CA SER A 47 -1.36 -0.42 7.46
C SER A 47 -0.35 -1.19 8.33
N GLU A 48 0.94 -0.88 8.18
CA GLU A 48 2.01 -1.64 8.81
C GLU A 48 2.68 -0.90 9.98
N ASN A 49 2.77 -1.56 11.13
CA ASN A 49 3.42 -1.02 12.34
C ASN A 49 4.63 -1.86 12.81
N SER A 50 4.92 -2.96 12.12
CA SER A 50 6.08 -3.80 12.36
C SER A 50 7.38 -3.03 12.10
N SER A 51 8.39 -3.26 12.95
CA SER A 51 9.76 -2.84 12.68
C SER A 51 10.50 -3.83 11.76
N SER A 52 9.91 -4.99 11.49
CA SER A 52 10.51 -6.03 10.67
C SER A 52 10.38 -5.70 9.18
N ARG A 53 11.52 -5.48 8.53
CA ARG A 53 11.61 -5.27 7.08
C ARG A 53 11.04 -6.44 6.27
N LYS A 54 11.09 -7.65 6.82
CA LYS A 54 10.53 -8.87 6.19
C LYS A 54 9.02 -8.75 5.97
N THR A 55 8.31 -8.05 6.85
CA THR A 55 6.86 -7.89 6.72
C THR A 55 6.51 -7.08 5.48
N PHE A 56 7.24 -6.00 5.22
CA PHE A 56 7.06 -5.18 4.02
C PHE A 56 7.38 -5.93 2.73
N VAL A 57 8.49 -6.69 2.72
CA VAL A 57 8.84 -7.54 1.57
C VAL A 57 7.75 -8.59 1.35
N GLY A 58 7.29 -9.26 2.41
CA GLY A 58 6.21 -10.25 2.33
C GLY A 58 4.90 -9.68 1.80
N GLY A 59 4.48 -8.50 2.29
CA GLY A 59 3.30 -7.79 1.79
C GLY A 59 3.43 -7.44 0.31
N MET A 60 4.60 -6.94 -0.10
CA MET A 60 4.89 -6.63 -1.50
C MET A 60 4.84 -7.86 -2.40
N MET A 61 5.43 -8.98 -1.97
CA MET A 61 5.40 -10.23 -2.75
C MET A 61 3.97 -10.77 -2.91
N LYS A 62 3.13 -10.67 -1.87
CA LYS A 62 1.72 -11.08 -1.95
C LYS A 62 0.91 -10.19 -2.90
N ALA A 63 1.08 -8.87 -2.78
CA ALA A 63 0.47 -7.93 -3.72
C ALA A 63 0.93 -8.20 -5.15
N ALA A 64 2.22 -8.42 -5.36
CA ALA A 64 2.77 -8.70 -6.68
C ALA A 64 2.28 -10.03 -7.28
N HIS A 65 2.12 -11.07 -6.45
CA HIS A 65 1.53 -12.33 -6.87
C HIS A 65 0.06 -12.17 -7.29
N PHE A 66 -0.73 -11.43 -6.52
CA PHE A 66 -2.11 -11.10 -6.89
C PHE A 66 -2.15 -10.28 -8.20
N LEU A 67 -1.21 -9.37 -8.40
CA LEU A 67 -1.13 -8.51 -9.59
C LEU A 67 -0.43 -9.22 -10.75
N GLN A 68 -1.06 -10.28 -11.27
CA GLN A 68 -0.60 -11.05 -12.43
C GLN A 68 -1.74 -11.29 -13.43
N GLY A 69 -1.37 -11.67 -14.66
CA GLY A 69 -2.32 -11.87 -15.76
C GLY A 69 -2.84 -10.52 -16.25
N THR A 70 -4.15 -10.30 -16.20
CA THR A 70 -4.78 -9.01 -16.56
C THR A 70 -4.76 -8.00 -15.43
N ARG A 71 -4.57 -8.44 -14.18
CA ARG A 71 -4.61 -7.58 -12.98
C ARG A 71 -3.36 -6.73 -12.92
N THR A 72 -3.51 -5.41 -12.79
CA THR A 72 -2.43 -4.43 -12.67
C THR A 72 -2.69 -3.56 -11.44
N GLY A 73 -1.67 -2.87 -10.92
CA GLY A 73 -1.94 -2.01 -9.77
C GLY A 73 -0.74 -1.43 -9.09
N MET A 74 -1.01 -0.88 -7.91
CA MET A 74 -0.01 -0.31 -7.01
C MET A 74 -0.28 -0.72 -5.56
N LEU A 75 0.78 -0.72 -4.77
CA LEU A 75 0.75 -1.01 -3.34
C LEU A 75 1.13 0.23 -2.54
N ILE A 76 0.37 0.52 -1.48
CA ILE A 76 0.65 1.61 -0.56
C ILE A 76 0.80 1.05 0.85
N PHE A 77 1.99 1.20 1.41
CA PHE A 77 2.23 1.00 2.83
C PHE A 77 2.00 2.29 3.60
N VAL A 78 1.03 2.27 4.52
CA VAL A 78 0.83 3.32 5.51
C VAL A 78 1.51 2.88 6.80
N ILE A 79 2.56 3.58 7.21
CA ILE A 79 3.42 3.13 8.31
C ILE A 79 3.45 4.11 9.47
N VAL A 80 3.78 3.63 10.67
CA VAL A 80 4.22 4.51 11.75
C VAL A 80 5.74 4.52 11.77
N PRO A 81 6.41 5.63 11.39
CA PRO A 81 7.86 5.69 11.41
C PRO A 81 8.42 5.42 12.81
N LYS A 82 9.53 4.68 12.86
CA LYS A 82 10.33 4.46 14.08
C LYS A 82 11.79 4.74 13.74
N GLU A 83 12.65 4.86 14.75
CA GLU A 83 14.08 5.18 14.59
C GLU A 83 14.77 4.38 13.48
N ASN A 84 14.47 3.08 13.36
CA ASN A 84 15.10 2.18 12.39
C ASN A 84 14.22 1.81 11.16
N THR A 85 12.99 2.34 11.10
CA THR A 85 12.00 2.09 10.04
C THR A 85 11.32 3.39 9.60
N SER A 86 12.12 4.33 9.11
CA SER A 86 11.58 5.51 8.42
C SER A 86 10.98 5.13 7.07
N VAL A 87 10.09 5.99 6.56
CA VAL A 87 9.48 5.85 5.23
C VAL A 87 10.54 5.65 4.14
N THR A 88 11.60 6.47 4.16
CA THR A 88 12.69 6.40 3.18
C THR A 88 13.55 5.16 3.33
N ALA A 89 13.78 4.69 4.56
CA ALA A 89 14.55 3.47 4.80
C ALA A 89 13.81 2.23 4.31
N ILE A 90 12.50 2.14 4.55
CA ILE A 90 11.66 1.05 4.03
C ILE A 90 11.59 1.11 2.51
N ALA A 91 11.34 2.29 1.93
CA ALA A 91 11.27 2.42 0.48
C ALA A 91 12.59 2.00 -0.20
N ARG A 92 13.74 2.47 0.32
CA ARG A 92 15.06 2.05 -0.17
C ARG A 92 15.28 0.54 -0.06
N HIS A 93 14.81 -0.07 1.01
CA HIS A 93 14.93 -1.51 1.21
C HIS A 93 14.08 -2.31 0.21
N LEU A 94 12.86 -1.85 -0.09
CA LEU A 94 11.96 -2.52 -1.03
C LEU A 94 12.44 -2.42 -2.49
N LYS A 95 13.20 -1.36 -2.83
CA LYS A 95 13.62 -1.07 -4.21
C LYS A 95 14.32 -2.23 -4.92
N SER A 96 15.25 -2.92 -4.26
CA SER A 96 15.95 -4.06 -4.86
C SER A 96 15.02 -5.23 -5.15
N TYR A 97 14.03 -5.45 -4.28
CA TYR A 97 13.05 -6.52 -4.44
C TYR A 97 12.02 -6.16 -5.50
N LEU A 98 11.55 -4.91 -5.57
CA LEU A 98 10.65 -4.45 -6.61
C LEU A 98 11.27 -4.63 -8.00
N LYS A 99 12.54 -4.21 -8.15
CA LYS A 99 13.30 -4.45 -9.38
C LYS A 99 13.43 -5.93 -9.74
N TRP A 100 13.51 -6.82 -8.76
CA TRP A 100 13.63 -8.25 -9.00
C TRP A 100 12.32 -8.90 -9.52
N ILE A 101 11.17 -8.29 -9.26
CA ILE A 101 9.84 -8.81 -9.64
C ILE A 101 9.15 -8.04 -10.76
N GLU A 102 9.74 -6.95 -11.24
CA GLU A 102 9.12 -6.02 -12.21
C GLU A 102 8.77 -6.68 -13.55
N ASP A 103 9.55 -7.68 -13.95
CA ASP A 103 9.36 -8.47 -15.18
C ASP A 103 8.42 -9.67 -15.00
N LYS A 104 8.03 -9.97 -13.75
CA LYS A 104 7.27 -11.18 -13.38
C LYS A 104 5.84 -10.87 -12.93
N THR A 105 5.53 -9.59 -12.72
CA THR A 105 4.28 -9.12 -12.10
C THR A 105 3.86 -7.80 -12.71
N ASN A 106 2.60 -7.43 -12.51
CA ASN A 106 2.03 -6.16 -12.95
C ASN A 106 1.91 -5.15 -11.79
N LEU A 107 2.71 -5.32 -10.73
CA LEU A 107 2.85 -4.34 -9.66
C LEU A 107 3.70 -3.18 -10.18
N ARG A 108 3.05 -2.08 -10.59
CA ARG A 108 3.70 -0.95 -11.26
C ARG A 108 4.42 -0.03 -10.30
N ASP A 109 3.79 0.18 -9.14
CA ASP A 109 4.25 1.17 -8.17
C ASP A 109 4.09 0.67 -6.74
N VAL A 110 5.08 1.00 -5.92
CA VAL A 110 4.99 0.86 -4.47
C VAL A 110 5.25 2.22 -3.85
N TYR A 111 4.39 2.61 -2.92
CA TYR A 111 4.55 3.83 -2.13
C TYR A 111 4.60 3.48 -0.66
N VAL A 112 5.38 4.27 0.09
CA VAL A 112 5.41 4.25 1.54
C VAL A 112 5.05 5.65 2.03
N ILE A 113 4.12 5.76 2.97
CA ILE A 113 3.69 7.03 3.56
C ILE A 113 3.58 6.90 5.08
N ALA A 114 3.94 7.95 5.80
CA ALA A 114 3.76 8.01 7.24
C ALA A 114 2.27 8.21 7.60
N ALA A 115 1.80 7.52 8.62
CA ALA A 115 0.40 7.50 9.03
C ALA A 115 -0.12 8.91 9.37
N GLU A 116 0.70 9.74 10.01
CA GLU A 116 0.40 11.13 10.34
C GLU A 116 0.22 12.04 9.12
N HIS A 117 0.75 11.64 7.97
CA HIS A 117 0.56 12.36 6.71
C HIS A 117 -0.60 11.80 5.88
N TYR A 118 -0.93 10.54 6.11
CA TYR A 118 -2.03 9.86 5.43
C TYR A 118 -3.39 10.19 6.04
N TYR A 119 -3.45 10.31 7.36
CA TYR A 119 -4.67 10.55 8.12
C TYR A 119 -4.41 11.57 9.23
N ASP A 120 -5.07 12.72 9.14
CA ASP A 120 -5.05 13.77 10.18
C ASP A 120 -6.48 14.24 10.46
N LYS A 121 -6.85 14.38 11.74
CA LYS A 121 -8.13 14.96 12.19
C LYS A 121 -9.40 14.49 11.44
N LYS A 122 -9.47 13.20 11.08
CA LYS A 122 -10.56 12.56 10.32
C LYS A 122 -10.54 12.78 8.80
N GLU A 123 -9.55 13.47 8.26
CA GLU A 123 -9.33 13.60 6.83
C GLU A 123 -8.35 12.54 6.35
N VAL A 124 -8.71 11.87 5.26
CA VAL A 124 -7.86 10.88 4.59
C VAL A 124 -7.27 11.55 3.35
N LEU A 125 -5.96 11.42 3.17
CA LEU A 125 -5.28 11.91 2.00
C LEU A 125 -5.81 11.20 0.74
N MET A 126 -6.22 11.98 -0.26
CA MET A 126 -6.66 11.45 -1.55
C MET A 126 -5.49 10.79 -2.27
N LEU A 127 -5.67 9.55 -2.72
CA LEU A 127 -4.62 8.78 -3.36
C LEU A 127 -4.43 9.22 -4.82
N GLY A 128 -3.17 9.24 -5.27
CA GLY A 128 -2.80 9.55 -6.66
C GLY A 128 -2.76 11.03 -7.02
N ASP A 129 -3.26 11.91 -6.15
CA ASP A 129 -3.21 13.36 -6.36
C ASP A 129 -1.78 13.94 -6.20
N THR A 130 -1.63 15.24 -6.47
CA THR A 130 -0.33 15.92 -6.37
C THR A 130 0.20 15.96 -4.93
N LYS A 131 -0.69 16.05 -3.93
CA LYS A 131 -0.30 16.12 -2.51
C LYS A 131 0.26 14.77 -2.04
N PHE A 132 -0.42 13.68 -2.38
CA PHE A 132 0.02 12.31 -2.18
C PHE A 132 1.40 12.07 -2.80
N LYS A 133 1.58 12.40 -4.08
CA LYS A 133 2.86 12.19 -4.78
C LYS A 133 4.02 13.00 -4.19
N LYS A 134 3.74 14.11 -3.50
CA LYS A 134 4.76 14.92 -2.81
C LYS A 134 5.16 14.34 -1.45
N ILE A 135 4.22 13.71 -0.74
CA ILE A 135 4.44 13.27 0.64
C ILE A 135 4.80 11.78 0.72
N ALA A 136 4.20 10.95 -0.12
CA ALA A 136 4.50 9.54 -0.21
C ALA A 136 5.85 9.33 -0.92
N VAL A 137 6.67 8.42 -0.40
CA VAL A 137 7.93 8.03 -1.04
C VAL A 137 7.65 6.87 -1.97
N ARG A 138 7.86 7.09 -3.26
CA ARG A 138 7.86 6.04 -4.27
C ARG A 138 9.14 5.19 -4.14
N VAL A 139 8.99 3.87 -4.20
CA VAL A 139 10.07 2.87 -4.12
C VAL A 139 10.89 2.84 -5.41
#